data_AF-A0A5B9FTN1-F1
#
_entry.id   AF-A0A5B9FTN1-F1
#
_cell.length_a   1.000
_cell.length_b   1.000
_cell.length_c   1.000
_cell.angle_alpha   90.00
_cell.angle_beta   90.00
_cell.angle_gamma   90.00
#
_symmetry.space_group_name_H-M   'P 1'
#
loop_
_entity.id
_entity.type
_entity.pdbx_description
1 polymer ?
#
loop_
_entity_poly.entity_id
_entity_poly.type
_entity_poly.pdbx_seq_one_letter_code
_entity_poly.pdbx_strand_id
1 'polypeptide(L)' 'MEKITYDAMREFIIENELTDSVSIVLHPDSFDELVLDYLDFNDNQIERPFEILGIEILQDNNGNIPKSKIHILDAVQ' A
#
# COMPACT_ATOMS: atom_id res chain seq x y z
N MET A 1 8.13 -10.57 9.99
CA MET A 1 8.27 -9.16 9.59
C MET A 1 7.28 -8.37 10.42
N GLU A 2 7.61 -7.15 10.82
CA GLU A 2 6.64 -6.27 11.47
C GLU A 2 5.47 -6.01 10.52
N LYS A 3 4.27 -5.85 11.09
CA LYS A 3 3.02 -5.54 10.39
C LYS A 3 3.23 -4.28 9.55
N ILE A 4 2.78 -4.27 8.30
CA ILE A 4 2.74 -3.03 7.51
C ILE A 4 1.56 -2.20 8.04
N THR A 5 1.86 -1.10 8.73
CA THR A 5 0.85 -0.16 9.25
C THR A 5 0.63 1.00 8.29
N TYR A 6 -0.47 1.72 8.45
CA TYR A 6 -0.77 2.92 7.70
C TYR A 6 0.32 3.99 7.86
N ASP A 7 0.76 4.24 9.10
CA ASP A 7 1.83 5.21 9.36
C ASP A 7 3.17 4.79 8.75
N ALA A 8 3.56 3.52 8.87
CA ALA A 8 4.79 3.01 8.27
C ALA A 8 4.75 3.11 6.73
N MET A 9 3.60 2.87 6.11
CA MET A 9 3.44 3.03 4.66
C MET A 9 3.54 4.51 4.24
N ARG A 10 2.97 5.44 5.03
CA ARG A 10 3.11 6.88 4.78
C ARG A 10 4.56 7.34 4.87
N GLU A 11 5.27 6.92 5.92
CA GLU A 11 6.69 7.21 6.10
C GLU A 11 7.50 6.66 4.93
N PHE A 12 7.25 5.41 4.53
CA PHE A 12 7.90 4.79 3.37
C PHE A 12 7.71 5.60 2.08
N ILE A 13 6.49 6.08 1.80
CA ILE A 13 6.19 6.91 0.62
C ILE A 13 6.99 8.22 0.65
N ILE A 14 7.05 8.88 1.82
CA ILE A 14 7.75 10.15 2.00
C ILE A 14 9.27 9.96 1.88
N GLU A 15 9.83 8.96 2.55
CA GLU A 15 11.27 8.69 2.56
C GLU A 15 11.82 8.30 1.18
N ASN A 16 10.99 7.68 0.35
CA ASN A 16 11.36 7.28 -1.02
C ASN A 16 10.92 8.32 -2.08
N GLU A 17 10.36 9.46 -1.66
CA GLU A 17 9.88 10.53 -2.56
C GLU A 17 8.94 10.00 -3.66
N LEU A 18 8.09 9.03 -3.33
CA LEU A 18 7.17 8.43 -4.30
C LEU A 18 6.08 9.43 -4.71
N THR A 19 5.70 9.38 -5.97
CA THR A 19 4.67 10.24 -6.57
C THR A 19 3.59 9.39 -7.25
N ASP A 20 2.50 10.02 -7.65
CA ASP A 20 1.38 9.40 -8.39
C ASP A 20 1.77 8.73 -9.72
N SER A 21 3.03 8.82 -10.12
CA SER A 21 3.63 8.08 -11.23
C SER A 21 3.89 6.59 -10.94
N VAL A 22 3.70 6.13 -9.70
CA VAL A 22 3.89 4.73 -9.31
C VAL A 22 2.70 4.17 -8.54
N SER A 23 2.58 2.85 -8.56
CA SER A 23 1.69 2.08 -7.68
C SER A 23 2.52 1.17 -6.77
N ILE A 24 2.03 0.93 -5.56
CA ILE A 24 2.63 0.00 -4.61
C ILE A 24 1.84 -1.31 -4.64
N VAL A 25 2.51 -2.43 -4.88
CA VAL A 25 1.90 -3.76 -4.85
C VAL A 25 2.38 -4.53 -3.63
N LEU A 26 1.43 -5.11 -2.90
CA LEU A 26 1.67 -5.89 -1.69
C LEU A 26 1.15 -7.31 -1.82
N HIS A 27 1.72 -8.23 -1.04
CA HIS A 27 1.12 -9.55 -0.82
C HIS A 27 -0.31 -9.42 -0.25
N PRO A 28 -1.27 -10.30 -0.58
CA PRO A 28 -2.65 -10.24 -0.09
C PRO A 28 -2.79 -10.05 1.42
N ASP A 29 -2.13 -10.86 2.24
CA ASP A 29 -2.18 -10.65 3.71
C ASP A 29 -1.72 -9.27 4.15
N SER A 30 -0.66 -8.73 3.54
CA SER A 30 -0.12 -7.41 3.90
C SER A 30 -1.04 -6.29 3.44
N PHE A 31 -1.70 -6.49 2.29
CA PHE A 31 -2.74 -5.60 1.80
C PHE A 31 -3.94 -5.57 2.76
N ASP A 32 -4.45 -6.73 3.17
CA ASP A 32 -5.56 -6.83 4.12
C ASP A 32 -5.20 -6.22 5.48
N GLU A 33 -4.00 -6.51 6.00
CA GLU A 33 -3.49 -5.92 7.25
C GLU A 33 -3.44 -4.39 7.18
N LEU A 34 -2.99 -3.83 6.06
CA LEU A 34 -2.93 -2.38 5.82
C LEU A 34 -4.31 -1.75 5.65
N VAL A 35 -5.24 -2.42 4.96
CA VAL A 35 -6.63 -1.95 4.79
C VAL A 35 -7.34 -1.86 6.14
N LEU A 36 -7.17 -2.87 7.00
CA LEU A 36 -7.75 -2.85 8.34
C LEU A 36 -7.19 -1.70 9.18
N ASP A 37 -5.87 -1.50 9.13
CA ASP A 37 -5.20 -0.40 9.85
C ASP A 37 -5.66 0.98 9.33
N TYR A 38 -5.84 1.11 8.01
CA TYR A 38 -6.36 2.32 7.38
C TYR A 38 -7.80 2.60 7.82
N LEU A 39 -8.66 1.58 7.87
CA LEU A 39 -10.05 1.71 8.31
C LEU A 39 -10.11 2.16 9.78
N ASP A 40 -9.29 1.57 10.64
CA ASP A 40 -9.19 1.96 12.05
C ASP A 40 -8.76 3.43 12.20
N PHE A 41 -7.85 3.90 11.34
CA PHE A 41 -7.38 5.29 11.34
C PHE A 41 -8.40 6.29 10.78
N ASN A 42 -9.21 5.89 9.79
CA ASN A 42 -10.09 6.78 9.03
C ASN A 42 -11.59 6.57 9.35
N ASP A 43 -11.93 6.34 10.62
CA ASP A 43 -13.33 6.20 11.08
C ASP A 43 -14.14 5.12 10.30
N ASN A 44 -13.50 4.01 9.95
CA ASN A 44 -14.05 2.93 9.10
C ASN A 44 -14.49 3.38 7.69
N GLN A 45 -13.89 4.46 7.17
CA GLN A 45 -14.09 4.92 5.81
C GLN A 45 -12.91 4.53 4.92
N ILE A 46 -13.22 4.16 3.68
CA ILE A 46 -12.23 3.86 2.66
C ILE A 46 -12.72 4.34 1.31
N GLU A 47 -11.86 5.04 0.58
CA GLU A 47 -12.11 5.44 -0.81
C GLU A 47 -11.56 4.39 -1.78
N ARG A 48 -12.14 4.35 -2.99
CA ARG A 48 -11.71 3.46 -4.07
C ARG A 48 -11.40 4.32 -5.30
N PRO A 49 -10.19 4.21 -5.90
CA PRO A 49 -9.10 3.28 -5.58
C PRO A 49 -8.51 3.50 -4.17
N PHE A 50 -7.90 2.44 -3.62
CA PHE A 50 -7.30 2.52 -2.28
C PHE A 50 -5.94 3.20 -2.40
N GLU A 51 -5.85 4.41 -1.87
CA GLU A 51 -4.67 5.26 -2.02
C GLU A 51 -4.13 5.74 -0.67
N ILE A 52 -2.82 5.92 -0.60
CA ILE A 52 -2.14 6.59 0.51
C ILE A 52 -1.28 7.69 -0.09
N LEU A 53 -1.53 8.95 0.30
CA LEU A 53 -0.83 10.12 -0.23
C LEU A 53 -0.88 10.24 -1.78
N GLY A 54 -1.96 9.78 -2.41
CA GLY A 54 -2.14 9.78 -3.87
C GLY A 54 -1.41 8.64 -4.60
N ILE A 55 -0.83 7.69 -3.84
CA ILE A 55 -0.22 6.47 -4.39
C ILE A 55 -1.22 5.34 -4.30
N GLU A 56 -1.55 4.72 -5.44
CA GLU A 56 -2.42 3.56 -5.47
C GLU A 56 -1.74 2.34 -4.83
N ILE A 57 -2.44 1.72 -3.88
CA ILE A 57 -2.02 0.48 -3.24
C ILE A 57 -2.81 -0.67 -3.85
N LEU A 58 -2.08 -1.66 -4.36
CA LEU A 58 -2.59 -2.79 -5.10
C LEU A 58 -2.28 -4.11 -4.38
N GLN A 59 -3.18 -5.07 -4.57
CA GLN A 59 -2.98 -6.45 -4.14
C GLN A 59 -2.30 -7.26 -5.25
N ASP A 60 -1.26 -8.02 -4.90
CA ASP A 60 -0.68 -9.02 -5.77
C ASP A 60 -1.62 -10.22 -5.93
N ASN A 61 -2.27 -10.31 -7.08
CA ASN A 61 -3.15 -11.42 -7.42
C ASN A 61 -2.42 -12.60 -8.10
N ASN A 62 -1.12 -12.44 -8.41
CA ASN A 62 -0.33 -13.44 -9.13
C ASN A 62 0.58 -14.26 -8.22
N GLY A 63 0.73 -13.86 -6.95
CA GLY A 63 1.56 -14.55 -5.96
C GLY A 63 3.07 -14.37 -6.18
N ASN A 64 3.47 -13.30 -6.88
CA ASN A 64 4.86 -12.97 -7.19
C ASN A 64 5.55 -12.17 -6.07
N ILE A 65 4.78 -11.48 -5.20
CA ILE A 65 5.28 -10.59 -4.17
C ILE A 65 5.26 -11.32 -2.82
N PRO A 66 6.43 -11.63 -2.21
CA PRO A 66 6.48 -12.21 -0.88
C PRO A 66 5.83 -11.28 0.15
N LYS A 67 5.18 -11.85 1.19
CA LYS A 67 4.62 -11.10 2.33
C LYS A 67 5.59 -10.10 2.96
N SER A 68 6.90 -10.39 2.86
CA SER A 68 7.94 -9.55 3.43
C SER A 68 8.48 -8.45 2.51
N LYS A 69 7.80 -8.11 1.41
CA LYS A 69 8.29 -7.14 0.43
C LYS A 69 7.21 -6.17 -0.02
N ILE A 70 7.65 -4.94 -0.25
CA ILE A 70 6.92 -3.91 -0.99
C ILE A 70 7.46 -3.93 -2.42
N HIS A 71 6.58 -3.93 -3.41
CA HIS A 71 6.94 -3.82 -4.82
C HIS A 71 6.39 -2.53 -5.39
N ILE A 72 7.19 -1.82 -6.18
CA ILE A 72 6.80 -0.56 -6.83
C ILE A 72 6.66 -0.86 -8.32
N LEU A 73 5.51 -0.51 -8.90
CA LEU A 73 5.24 -0.57 -10.32
C LEU A 73 5.17 0.86 -10.86
N ASP A 74 5.81 1.11 -11.99
CA ASP A 74 5.59 2.36 -12.72
C ASP A 74 4.15 2.36 -13.26
N ALA A 75 3.44 3.46 -13.05
CA ALA A 75 2.16 3.68 -13.70
C ALA A 75 2.43 3.78 -15.21
N VAL A 76 1.90 2.83 -15.99
CA VAL A 76 1.97 2.89 -17.45
C VAL A 76 1.10 4.07 -17.89
N GLN A 77 1.73 5.15 -18.34
CA GLN A 77 1.04 6.28 -18.99
C GLN A 77 0.45 5.89 -20.35
#